data_AF-A0A7V8FBM2-F1
#
_entry.id   AF-A0A7V8FBM2-F1
#
_cell.length_a   1.000
_cell.length_b   1.000
_cell.length_c   1.000
_cell.angle_alpha   90.00
_cell.angle_beta   90.00
_cell.angle_gamma   90.00
#
_symmetry.space_group_name_H-M   'P 1'
#
loop_
_entity.id
_entity.type
_entity.pdbx_description
1 polymer ?
#
loop_
_entity_poly.entity_id
_entity_poly.type
_entity_poly.pdbx_seq_one_letter_code
_entity_poly.pdbx_strand_id
1 'polypeptide(L)' 'MGQITITFQGSFGSARTKVFSAMSGGHAHAVGQAVAYLANDELPKAIKNDHECHRDGIQPSDGFGCLGKLEPLEKP' A
#
# COMPACT_ATOMS: atom_id res chain seq x y z
N MET A 1 0.07 11.36 23.76
CA MET A 1 1.25 10.82 23.04
C MET A 1 0.82 10.58 21.59
N GLY A 2 1.59 11.02 20.59
CA GLY A 2 1.16 11.07 19.18
C GLY A 2 1.26 9.74 18.42
N GLN A 3 0.46 9.61 17.36
CA GLN A 3 0.47 8.46 16.44
C GLN A 3 0.33 8.94 14.98
N ILE A 4 0.92 8.18 14.06
CA ILE A 4 0.77 8.37 12.61
C ILE A 4 0.00 7.17 12.07
N THR A 5 -1.09 7.45 11.35
CA THR A 5 -1.89 6.41 10.69
C THR A 5 -1.81 6.63 9.19
N ILE A 6 -1.39 5.59 8.47
CA ILE A 6 -1.44 5.54 7.01
C ILE A 6 -2.56 4.59 6.62
N THR A 7 -3.56 5.12 5.93
CA THR A 7 -4.71 4.35 5.46
C THR A 7 -4.70 4.33 3.95
N PHE A 8 -4.73 3.14 3.37
CA PHE A 8 -4.88 2.93 1.94
C PHE A 8 -6.32 2.55 1.63
N GLN A 9 -6.93 3.25 0.69
CA GLN A 9 -8.30 3.03 0.22
C GLN A 9 -8.35 3.12 -1.30
N GLY A 10 -9.43 2.62 -1.88
CA GLY A 10 -9.66 2.65 -3.33
C GLY A 10 -8.67 1.77 -4.08
N SER A 11 -8.03 2.33 -5.10
CA SER A 11 -7.21 1.59 -6.07
C SER A 11 -5.89 1.01 -5.50
N PHE A 12 -5.61 1.19 -4.21
CA PHE A 12 -4.46 0.57 -3.54
C PHE A 12 -4.66 -0.91 -3.15
N GLY A 13 -5.74 -1.54 -3.63
CA GLY A 13 -6.14 -2.91 -3.30
C GLY A 13 -7.01 -2.97 -2.04
N SER A 14 -6.92 -4.08 -1.29
CA SER A 14 -7.67 -4.23 -0.04
C SER A 14 -7.34 -3.09 0.93
N ALA A 15 -8.40 -2.52 1.52
CA ALA A 15 -8.27 -1.47 2.51
C ALA A 15 -7.35 -1.94 3.65
N ARG A 16 -6.27 -1.19 3.88
CA ARG A 16 -5.26 -1.53 4.88
C ARG A 16 -4.80 -0.30 5.61
N THR A 17 -4.57 -0.48 6.91
CA THR A 17 -4.18 0.57 7.82
C THR A 17 -2.90 0.17 8.51
N LYS A 18 -1.91 1.07 8.50
CA LYS A 18 -0.66 0.92 9.25
C LYS A 18 -0.54 2.05 10.25
N VAL A 19 -0.25 1.72 11.50
CA VAL A 19 -0.11 2.68 12.60
C VAL A 19 1.33 2.67 13.10
N PHE A 20 1.91 3.85 13.24
CA PHE A 20 3.24 4.08 13.80
C PHE A 20 3.09 4.91 15.07
N SER A 21 3.61 4.40 16.19
CA SER A 21 3.47 5.04 17.50
C SER A 21 4.73 5.82 17.87
N ALA A 22 4.55 7.05 18.38
CA ALA A 22 5.64 7.83 18.94
C ALA A 22 6.06 7.38 20.35
N MET A 23 5.40 6.36 20.93
CA MET A 23 5.67 5.91 22.30
C MET A 23 7.07 5.32 22.51
N SER A 24 7.65 4.69 21.49
CA SER A 24 8.95 3.99 21.61
C SER A 24 10.16 4.91 21.39
N GLY A 25 10.02 5.94 20.54
CA GLY A 25 11.17 6.76 20.10
C GLY A 25 10.84 8.22 19.77
N GLY A 26 9.67 8.72 20.20
CA GLY A 26 9.22 10.07 19.89
C GLY A 26 8.69 10.24 18.46
N HIS A 27 8.29 11.47 18.13
CA HIS A 27 7.63 11.79 16.87
C HIS A 27 8.55 11.57 15.65
N ALA A 28 9.82 11.98 15.74
CA ALA A 28 10.77 11.83 14.64
C ALA A 28 11.00 10.35 14.27
N HIS A 29 11.04 9.47 15.27
CA HIS A 29 11.16 8.04 15.04
C HIS A 29 9.92 7.47 14.34
N ALA A 30 8.72 7.83 14.81
CA ALA A 30 7.47 7.40 14.17
C ALA A 30 7.35 7.88 12.71
N VAL A 31 7.76 9.12 12.42
CA VAL A 31 7.83 9.66 11.06
C VAL A 31 8.84 8.88 10.22
N GLY A 32 10.03 8.61 10.74
CA GLY A 32 11.05 7.83 10.04
C GLY A 32 10.57 6.43 9.65
N GLN A 33 9.90 5.73 10.58
CA GLN A 33 9.31 4.42 10.30
C GLN A 33 8.21 4.48 9.23
N ALA A 34 7.35 5.50 9.28
CA ALA A 34 6.30 5.71 8.30
C ALA A 34 6.88 5.93 6.88
N VAL A 35 7.91 6.78 6.76
CA VAL A 35 8.60 7.03 5.48
C VAL A 35 9.30 5.76 4.98
N ALA A 36 10.00 5.04 5.86
CA ALA A 36 10.68 3.81 5.50
C ALA A 36 9.70 2.74 4.98
N TYR A 37 8.53 2.60 5.62
CA TYR A 37 7.48 1.71 5.15
C TYR A 37 6.94 2.13 3.77
N LEU A 38 6.65 3.40 3.57
CA LEU A 38 6.17 3.89 2.27
C LEU A 38 7.19 3.66 1.15
N ALA A 39 8.47 3.94 1.41
CA ALA A 39 9.53 3.86 0.42
C ALA A 39 9.92 2.40 0.08
N ASN A 40 9.98 1.51 1.06
CA ASN A 40 10.50 0.15 0.86
C ASN A 40 9.40 -0.87 0.54
N ASP A 41 8.16 -0.65 1.01
CA ASP A 41 7.07 -1.61 0.81
C ASP A 41 6.06 -1.13 -0.22
N GLU A 42 5.50 0.06 -0.02
CA GLU A 42 4.31 0.48 -0.78
C GLU A 42 4.66 1.07 -2.15
N LEU A 43 5.74 1.84 -2.24
CA LEU A 43 6.20 2.41 -3.51
C LEU A 43 6.58 1.32 -4.53
N PRO A 44 7.37 0.27 -4.20
CA PRO A 44 7.66 -0.79 -5.15
C PRO A 44 6.42 -1.58 -5.59
N LYS A 45 5.47 -1.83 -4.68
CA LYS A 45 4.19 -2.48 -5.02
C LYS A 45 3.37 -1.63 -5.98
N ALA A 46 3.32 -0.31 -5.76
CA ALA A 46 2.62 0.61 -6.64
C ALA A 46 3.25 0.67 -8.03
N ILE A 47 4.59 0.75 -8.12
CA ILE A 47 5.32 0.74 -9.41
C ILE A 47 5.08 -0.57 -10.16
N LYS A 48 5.14 -1.71 -9.46
CA LYS A 48 4.91 -3.02 -10.09
C LYS A 48 3.48 -3.12 -10.65
N ASN A 49 2.49 -2.70 -9.87
CA ASN A 49 1.09 -2.71 -10.30
C ASN A 49 0.87 -1.80 -11.52
N ASP A 50 1.46 -0.59 -11.53
CA ASP A 50 1.39 0.32 -12.68
C ASP A 50 2.00 -0.32 -13.94
N HIS A 51 3.16 -0.97 -13.80
CA HIS A 51 3.83 -1.63 -14.91
C HIS A 51 3.07 -2.87 -15.41
N GLU A 52 2.40 -3.62 -14.53
CA GLU A 52 1.52 -4.74 -14.89
C GLU A 52 0.27 -4.23 -15.62
N CYS A 53 -0.40 -3.18 -15.13
CA CYS A 53 -1.53 -2.56 -15.82
C CYS A 53 -1.17 -2.04 -17.22
N HIS A 54 0.01 -1.42 -17.37
CA HIS A 54 0.47 -0.91 -18.67
C HIS A 54 0.77 -2.01 -19.69
N ARG A 55 1.20 -3.20 -19.24
CA ARG A 55 1.59 -4.33 -20.09
C ARG A 55 0.40 -5.00 -20.78
N ASP A 56 -0.76 -5.04 -20.12
CA ASP A 56 -1.99 -5.67 -20.63
C ASP A 56 -2.80 -4.76 -21.57
N GLY A 57 -2.28 -3.59 -21.96
CA GLY A 57 -2.98 -2.64 -22.84
C GLY A 57 -4.21 -1.98 -22.20
N ILE A 58 -4.40 -2.17 -20.90
CA ILE A 58 -5.48 -1.56 -20.12
C ILE A 58 -4.99 -0.17 -19.69
N GLN A 59 -5.42 0.89 -20.41
CA GLN A 59 -5.29 2.24 -19.88
C GLN A 59 -6.02 2.29 -18.53
N PRO A 60 -5.40 2.81 -17.45
CA PRO A 60 -6.01 2.91 -16.14
C PRO A 60 -7.06 4.03 -16.18
N SER A 61 -8.18 3.76 -16.85
CA SER A 61 -9.38 4.59 -16.90
C SER A 61 -10.18 4.41 -15.61
N ASP A 62 -10.09 3.20 -15.04
CA ASP A 62 -10.57 2.79 -13.74
C ASP A 62 -9.34 2.40 -12.91
N GLY A 63 -9.07 3.12 -11.82
CA GLY A 63 -7.77 3.15 -11.15
C GLY A 63 -7.17 1.79 -10.73
N PHE A 64 -5.84 1.81 -10.50
CA PHE A 64 -4.96 0.72 -10.02
C PHE A 64 -5.66 -0.59 -9.59
N GLY A 65 -5.37 -1.70 -10.27
CA GLY A 65 -5.88 -3.01 -9.86
C GLY A 65 -5.84 -4.13 -10.90
N CYS A 66 -4.67 -4.55 -11.40
CA CYS A 66 -4.56 -5.88 -12.03
C CYS A 66 -4.50 -7.01 -10.98
N LEU A 67 -4.11 -6.72 -9.73
CA LEU A 67 -4.00 -7.71 -8.65
C LEU A 67 -5.27 -7.86 -7.78
N GLY A 68 -6.39 -7.25 -8.17
CA GLY A 68 -7.67 -7.32 -7.45
C GLY A 68 -8.57 -8.52 -7.80
N LYS A 69 -8.15 -9.39 -8.72
CA LYS A 69 -8.93 -10.57 -9.17
C LYS A 69 -8.23 -11.91 -8.98
N LEU A 70 -7.30 -12.02 -8.02
CA LEU A 70 -6.91 -13.34 -7.54
C LEU A 70 -7.95 -13.76 -6.51
N GLU A 71 -8.93 -14.53 -6.99
CA GLU A 71 -9.93 -15.22 -6.19
C GLU A 71 -9.27 -15.90 -4.97
N PRO A 72 -9.93 -15.97 -3.81
CA PRO A 72 -9.46 -16.85 -2.75
C PRO A 72 -9.37 -18.25 -3.36
N LEU A 73 -8.18 -18.85 -3.30
CA LEU A 73 -8.00 -20.27 -3.60
C LEU A 73 -8.79 -21.06 -2.54
N GLU A 74 -10.09 -21.18 -2.74
CA GLU A 74 -10.82 -22.32 -2.22
C GLU A 74 -10.30 -23.55 -2.94
N LYS A 75 -9.68 -24.46 -2.19
CA LYS A 75 -9.89 -25.90 -2.33
C LYS A 75 -9.11 -26.70 -1.29
N PRO A 76 -9.51 -27.96 -1.03
CA PRO A 76 -10.81 -28.61 -1.28
C PRO A 76 -11.63 -28.85 0.00
#